data_AF-A0A625RW34-F1
#
_entry.id   AF-A0A625RW34-F1
#
_cell.length_a   1.000
_cell.length_b   1.000
_cell.length_c   1.000
_cell.angle_alpha   90.00
_cell.angle_beta   90.00
_cell.angle_gamma   90.00
#
_symmetry.space_group_name_H-M   'P 1'
#
loop_
_entity.id
_entity.type
_entity.pdbx_description
1 polymer ?
#
loop_
_entity_poly.entity_id
_entity_poly.type
_entity_poly.pdbx_seq_one_letter_code
_entity_poly.pdbx_strand_id
1 'polypeptide(L)'
;MSNKVDVFLSRVSHVSQFVLVAFAIFGYFYTVRPIYQKELLSEDIAKKEVELNKLKTAMENSQKFIENNKILRKELEGSIAKLDLQYKESEEKLNSINSELRKTLDELNKQKTIAKRAVNANNKNLESVFWENFSGLVGVVYISKSTDFVNNTLGDAKTAYNTPSNLYIYPYDAINEALKNGNHNFISSSENVPENIRKKILAKIRRAIEKNKSSLTKKPIGFDEKINSLIKTIESTKLRKNENEIMKNYTAERELSSYIFLINGQSRIRAMDFLKDIQHL
;
A
#
# COMPACT_ATOMS: atom_id res chain seq x y z
N MET A 1 -67.87 126.97 -68.65
CA MET A 1 -68.76 125.88 -68.16
C MET A 1 -67.92 124.62 -68.01
N SER A 2 -67.19 124.49 -66.90
CA SER A 2 -66.29 123.36 -66.61
C SER A 2 -66.23 123.23 -65.09
N ASN A 3 -66.70 122.10 -64.51
CA ASN A 3 -66.37 121.65 -63.13
C ASN A 3 -67.19 120.45 -62.58
N LYS A 4 -68.26 119.96 -63.23
CA LYS A 4 -69.14 118.94 -62.59
C LYS A 4 -68.77 117.47 -62.86
N VAL A 5 -68.13 117.17 -63.99
CA VAL A 5 -67.79 115.78 -64.37
C VAL A 5 -66.54 115.28 -63.64
N ASP A 6 -65.52 116.12 -63.49
CA ASP A 6 -64.29 115.78 -62.75
C ASP A 6 -64.55 115.47 -61.27
N VAL A 7 -65.43 116.23 -60.62
CA VAL A 7 -65.78 116.01 -59.20
C VAL A 7 -66.54 114.68 -59.01
N PHE A 8 -67.34 114.26 -60.00
CA PHE A 8 -68.06 112.99 -59.93
C PHE A 8 -67.14 111.79 -60.14
N LEU A 9 -66.24 111.86 -61.13
CA LEU A 9 -65.21 110.83 -61.32
C LEU A 9 -64.31 110.67 -60.09
N SER A 10 -63.89 111.78 -59.47
CA SER A 10 -63.09 111.77 -58.25
C SER A 10 -63.84 111.13 -57.07
N ARG A 11 -65.13 111.43 -56.88
CA ARG A 11 -65.94 110.81 -55.81
C ARG A 11 -66.15 109.31 -56.01
N VAL A 12 -66.39 108.87 -57.25
CA VAL A 12 -66.52 107.43 -57.57
C VAL A 12 -65.18 106.71 -57.36
N SER A 13 -64.06 107.36 -57.68
CA SER A 13 -62.72 106.83 -57.39
C SER A 13 -62.48 106.63 -55.88
N HIS A 14 -62.84 107.61 -55.04
CA HIS A 14 -62.71 107.49 -53.59
C HIS A 14 -63.65 106.43 -52.98
N VAL A 15 -64.87 106.26 -53.51
CA VAL A 15 -65.78 105.18 -53.08
C VAL A 15 -65.21 103.81 -53.47
N SER A 16 -64.66 103.67 -54.68
CA SER A 16 -64.00 102.44 -55.10
C SER A 16 -62.79 102.13 -54.22
N GLN A 17 -61.98 103.14 -53.86
CA GLN A 17 -60.87 102.98 -52.91
C GLN A 17 -61.35 102.53 -51.52
N PHE A 18 -62.44 103.11 -51.00
CA PHE A 18 -63.01 102.69 -49.72
C PHE A 18 -63.53 101.26 -49.74
N VAL A 19 -64.25 100.88 -50.81
CA VAL A 19 -64.73 99.52 -51.02
C VAL A 19 -63.56 98.53 -51.14
N LEU A 20 -62.48 98.92 -51.83
CA LEU A 20 -61.24 98.13 -51.91
C LEU A 20 -60.61 97.90 -50.53
N VAL A 21 -60.52 98.94 -49.70
CA VAL A 21 -59.99 98.84 -48.33
C VAL A 21 -60.90 97.97 -47.45
N ALA A 22 -62.22 98.15 -47.55
CA ALA A 22 -63.19 97.32 -46.81
C ALA A 22 -63.09 95.84 -47.21
N PHE A 23 -62.96 95.53 -48.51
CA PHE A 23 -62.73 94.16 -48.99
C PHE A 23 -61.37 93.60 -48.55
N ALA A 24 -60.32 94.44 -48.50
CA ALA A 24 -59.01 94.02 -47.99
C ALA A 24 -59.06 93.66 -46.50
N ILE A 25 -59.72 94.49 -45.68
CA ILE A 25 -59.91 94.22 -44.24
C ILE A 25 -60.76 92.96 -44.06
N PHE A 26 -61.86 92.83 -44.80
CA PHE A 26 -62.73 91.66 -44.74
C PHE A 26 -61.96 90.39 -45.14
N GLY A 27 -61.20 90.42 -46.24
CA GLY A 27 -60.35 89.32 -46.67
C GLY A 27 -59.28 88.95 -45.65
N TYR A 28 -58.69 89.93 -44.96
CA TYR A 28 -57.72 89.67 -43.90
C TYR A 28 -58.33 88.92 -42.71
N PHE A 29 -59.48 89.38 -42.20
CA PHE A 29 -60.11 88.78 -41.03
C PHE A 29 -60.76 87.42 -41.30
N TYR A 30 -61.42 87.25 -42.45
CA TYR A 30 -62.18 86.04 -42.75
C TYR A 30 -61.39 84.99 -43.54
N THR A 31 -60.29 85.37 -44.20
CA THR A 31 -59.50 84.45 -45.02
C THR A 31 -58.08 84.32 -44.50
N VAL A 32 -57.32 85.42 -44.41
CA VAL A 32 -55.89 85.36 -44.07
C VAL A 32 -55.64 84.86 -42.65
N ARG A 33 -56.32 85.42 -41.64
CA ARG A 33 -56.13 85.01 -40.24
C ARG A 33 -56.56 83.55 -39.97
N PRO A 34 -57.72 83.07 -40.44
CA PRO A 34 -58.08 81.65 -40.31
C PRO A 34 -57.14 80.70 -41.06
N ILE A 35 -56.60 81.09 -42.23
CA ILE A 35 -55.59 80.29 -42.94
C ILE A 35 -54.34 80.12 -42.08
N TYR A 36 -53.80 81.22 -41.53
CA TYR A 36 -52.62 81.17 -40.66
C TYR A 36 -52.84 80.32 -39.39
N GLN A 37 -54.02 80.44 -38.76
CA GLN A 37 -54.36 79.63 -37.59
C GLN A 37 -54.49 78.13 -37.92
N LYS A 38 -55.01 77.80 -39.10
CA LYS A 38 -55.07 76.41 -39.57
C LYS A 38 -53.67 75.86 -39.83
N GLU A 39 -52.81 76.62 -40.50
CA GLU A 39 -51.43 76.21 -40.77
C GLU A 39 -50.64 75.96 -39.48
N LEU A 40 -50.73 76.86 -38.49
CA LEU A 40 -50.08 76.68 -37.19
C LEU A 40 -50.62 75.45 -36.43
N LEU A 41 -51.95 75.25 -36.42
CA LEU A 41 -52.56 74.09 -35.78
C LEU A 41 -52.18 72.77 -36.50
N SER A 42 -52.11 72.79 -37.83
CA SER A 42 -51.62 71.67 -38.63
C SER A 42 -50.16 71.33 -38.32
N GLU A 43 -49.31 72.34 -38.10
CA GLU A 43 -47.92 72.15 -37.68
C GLU A 43 -47.84 71.49 -36.29
N ASP A 44 -48.62 71.96 -35.32
CA ASP A 44 -48.65 71.37 -33.97
C ASP A 44 -49.23 69.96 -33.96
N ILE A 45 -50.26 69.69 -34.76
CA ILE A 45 -50.81 68.33 -34.95
C ILE A 45 -49.75 67.42 -35.55
N ALA A 46 -49.02 67.88 -36.59
CA ALA A 46 -47.95 67.11 -37.20
C ALA A 46 -46.82 66.80 -36.22
N LYS A 47 -46.41 67.76 -35.38
CA LYS A 47 -45.42 67.52 -34.31
C LYS A 47 -45.91 66.48 -33.31
N LYS A 48 -47.15 66.59 -32.84
CA LYS A 48 -47.74 65.61 -31.90
C LYS A 48 -47.90 64.23 -32.52
N GLU A 49 -48.25 64.14 -33.80
CA GLU A 49 -48.34 62.86 -34.50
C GLU A 49 -46.97 62.19 -34.65
N VAL A 50 -45.92 62.97 -34.93
CA VAL A 50 -44.54 62.47 -34.93
C VAL A 50 -44.12 61.98 -33.54
N GLU A 51 -44.43 62.72 -32.48
CA GLU A 51 -44.13 62.31 -31.09
C GLU A 51 -44.90 61.05 -30.68
N LEU A 52 -46.20 60.98 -31.00
CA LEU A 52 -47.02 59.80 -30.76
C LEU A 52 -46.49 58.57 -31.49
N ASN A 53 -46.10 58.72 -32.76
CA ASN A 53 -45.51 57.64 -33.53
C ASN A 53 -44.16 57.19 -32.94
N LYS A 54 -43.30 58.11 -32.53
CA LYS A 54 -42.04 57.79 -31.83
C LYS A 54 -42.31 57.02 -30.53
N LEU A 55 -43.27 57.47 -29.73
CA LEU A 55 -43.62 56.82 -28.47
C LEU A 55 -44.20 55.43 -28.70
N LYS A 56 -45.08 55.29 -29.70
CA LYS A 56 -45.66 53.99 -30.08
C LYS A 56 -44.57 53.01 -30.52
N THR A 57 -43.64 53.43 -31.36
CA THR A 57 -42.50 52.59 -31.77
C THR A 57 -41.60 52.22 -30.58
N ALA A 58 -41.33 53.15 -29.66
CA ALA A 58 -40.57 52.87 -28.46
C ALA A 58 -41.29 51.87 -27.54
N MET A 59 -42.61 51.99 -27.39
CA MET A 59 -43.43 51.03 -26.62
C MET A 59 -43.43 49.65 -27.26
N GLU A 60 -43.63 49.55 -28.58
CA GLU A 60 -43.58 48.27 -29.31
C GLU A 60 -42.22 47.59 -29.18
N ASN A 61 -41.12 48.35 -29.25
CA ASN A 61 -39.77 47.83 -29.05
C ASN A 61 -39.54 47.37 -27.60
N SER A 62 -40.01 48.13 -26.62
CA SER A 62 -39.95 47.76 -25.21
C SER A 62 -40.75 46.49 -24.93
N GLN A 63 -41.95 46.36 -25.51
CA GLN A 63 -42.77 45.15 -25.37
C GLN A 63 -42.08 43.92 -25.96
N LYS A 64 -41.48 44.04 -27.16
CA LYS A 64 -40.67 42.96 -27.76
C LYS A 64 -39.50 42.57 -26.86
N PHE A 65 -38.80 43.56 -26.28
CA PHE A 65 -37.70 43.30 -25.37
C PHE A 65 -38.15 42.59 -24.08
N ILE A 66 -39.30 42.99 -23.51
CA ILE A 66 -39.87 42.33 -22.33
C ILE A 66 -40.25 40.88 -22.63
N GLU A 67 -40.90 40.61 -23.77
CA GLU A 67 -41.26 39.24 -24.15
C GLU A 67 -40.03 38.36 -24.39
N ASN A 68 -38.99 38.87 -25.06
CA ASN A 68 -37.72 38.15 -25.22
C ASN A 68 -37.07 37.83 -23.87
N ASN A 69 -37.06 38.78 -22.93
CA ASN A 69 -36.54 38.54 -21.58
C ASN A 69 -37.36 37.51 -20.80
N LYS A 70 -38.69 37.47 -20.97
CA LYS A 70 -39.53 36.42 -20.36
C LYS A 70 -39.19 35.04 -20.90
N ILE A 71 -38.98 34.91 -22.21
CA ILE A 71 -38.55 33.65 -22.84
C ILE A 71 -37.20 33.22 -22.29
N LEU A 72 -36.21 34.11 -22.30
CA LEU A 72 -34.86 33.83 -21.80
C LEU A 72 -34.87 33.40 -20.33
N ARG A 73 -35.68 34.06 -19.48
CA ARG A 73 -35.85 33.66 -18.07
C ARG A 73 -36.38 32.23 -17.94
N LYS A 74 -37.38 31.86 -18.73
CA LYS A 74 -37.94 30.51 -18.72
C LYS A 74 -36.92 29.46 -19.14
N GLU A 75 -36.08 29.76 -20.14
CA GLU A 75 -34.98 28.88 -20.58
C GLU A 75 -33.89 28.74 -19.50
N LEU A 76 -33.55 29.84 -18.83
CA LEU A 76 -32.61 29.86 -17.71
C LEU A 76 -33.13 29.02 -16.53
N GLU A 77 -34.40 29.18 -16.15
CA GLU A 77 -35.04 28.38 -15.09
C GLU A 77 -35.04 26.88 -15.42
N GLY A 78 -35.34 26.51 -16.67
CA GLY A 78 -35.25 25.13 -17.12
C GLY A 78 -33.82 24.57 -17.06
N SER A 79 -32.83 25.38 -17.42
CA SER A 79 -31.42 25.00 -17.34
C SER A 79 -30.95 24.84 -15.89
N ILE A 80 -31.38 25.71 -14.98
CA ILE A 80 -31.09 25.61 -13.54
C ILE A 80 -31.69 24.34 -12.95
N ALA A 81 -32.95 24.02 -13.28
CA ALA A 81 -33.59 22.80 -12.81
C ALA A 81 -32.86 21.53 -13.29
N LYS A 82 -32.38 21.54 -14.54
CA LYS A 82 -31.57 20.44 -15.10
C LYS A 82 -30.23 20.30 -14.37
N LEU A 83 -29.55 21.42 -14.10
CA LEU A 83 -28.28 21.42 -13.36
C LEU A 83 -28.45 20.92 -11.92
N ASP A 84 -29.52 21.31 -11.23
CA ASP A 84 -29.83 20.85 -9.87
C ASP A 84 -30.04 19.32 -9.83
N LEU A 85 -30.74 18.77 -10.83
CA LEU A 85 -30.92 17.33 -10.95
C LEU A 85 -29.59 16.61 -11.20
N GLN A 86 -28.76 17.10 -12.12
CA GLN A 86 -27.44 16.54 -12.39
C GLN A 86 -26.52 16.61 -11.18
N TYR A 87 -26.59 17.70 -10.40
CA TYR A 87 -25.84 17.85 -9.16
C TYR A 87 -26.23 16.78 -8.14
N LYS A 88 -27.53 16.57 -7.90
CA LYS A 88 -28.03 15.54 -6.99
C LYS A 88 -27.60 14.14 -7.41
N GLU A 89 -27.74 13.79 -8.69
CA GLU A 89 -27.28 12.49 -9.21
C GLU A 89 -25.76 12.30 -9.03
N SER A 90 -24.98 13.36 -9.23
CA SER A 90 -23.54 13.31 -9.04
C SER A 90 -23.16 13.15 -7.57
N GLU A 91 -23.87 13.81 -6.67
CA GLU A 91 -23.67 13.70 -5.22
C GLU A 91 -23.98 12.28 -4.71
N GLU A 92 -25.10 11.70 -5.16
CA GLU A 92 -25.46 10.31 -4.84
C GLU A 92 -24.41 9.31 -5.34
N LYS A 93 -23.95 9.48 -6.59
CA LYS A 93 -22.87 8.65 -7.15
C LYS A 93 -21.59 8.77 -6.34
N LEU A 94 -21.19 9.98 -5.96
CA LEU A 94 -19.99 10.24 -5.16
C LEU A 94 -20.11 9.55 -3.79
N ASN A 95 -21.27 9.67 -3.13
CA ASN A 95 -21.54 9.02 -1.85
C ASN A 95 -21.48 7.48 -1.96
N SER A 96 -22.04 6.91 -3.02
CA SER A 96 -21.96 5.47 -3.31
C SER A 96 -20.51 5.00 -3.50
N ILE A 97 -19.74 5.70 -4.35
CA ILE A 97 -18.33 5.40 -4.61
C ILE A 97 -17.51 5.49 -3.32
N ASN A 98 -17.74 6.52 -2.49
CA ASN A 98 -17.06 6.67 -1.21
C ASN A 98 -17.39 5.53 -0.23
N SER A 99 -18.64 5.07 -0.21
CA SER A 99 -19.07 3.92 0.59
C SER A 99 -18.38 2.63 0.13
N GLU A 100 -18.33 2.38 -1.17
CA GLU A 100 -17.67 1.22 -1.75
C GLU A 100 -16.16 1.24 -1.50
N LEU A 101 -15.50 2.39 -1.72
CA LEU A 101 -14.08 2.56 -1.45
C LEU A 101 -13.73 2.25 0.01
N ARG A 102 -14.56 2.69 0.97
CA ARG A 102 -14.38 2.37 2.39
C ARG A 102 -14.47 0.87 2.66
N LYS A 103 -15.43 0.17 2.04
CA LYS A 103 -15.56 -1.29 2.16
C LYS A 103 -14.36 -2.02 1.59
N THR A 104 -13.93 -1.66 0.38
CA THR A 104 -12.75 -2.24 -0.27
C THR A 104 -11.48 -2.01 0.54
N LEU A 105 -11.33 -0.82 1.14
CA LEU A 105 -10.19 -0.52 2.01
C LEU A 105 -10.18 -1.38 3.28
N ASP A 106 -11.33 -1.60 3.90
CA ASP A 106 -11.46 -2.49 5.06
C ASP A 106 -11.15 -3.95 4.70
N GLU A 107 -11.66 -4.44 3.58
CA GLU A 107 -11.35 -5.78 3.06
C GLU A 107 -9.85 -5.96 2.76
N LEU A 108 -9.22 -4.97 2.12
CA LEU A 108 -7.79 -4.99 1.84
C LEU A 108 -6.97 -5.04 3.14
N ASN A 109 -7.36 -4.28 4.17
CA ASN A 109 -6.69 -4.31 5.47
C ASN A 109 -6.85 -5.66 6.19
N LYS A 110 -8.02 -6.30 6.07
CA LYS A 110 -8.24 -7.67 6.56
C LYS A 110 -7.34 -8.66 5.83
N GLN A 111 -7.30 -8.62 4.50
CA GLN A 111 -6.45 -9.49 3.69
C GLN A 111 -4.97 -9.31 4.01
N LYS A 112 -4.49 -8.06 4.15
CA LYS A 112 -3.11 -7.75 4.57
C LYS A 112 -2.77 -8.39 5.91
N THR A 113 -3.69 -8.35 6.87
CA THR A 113 -3.50 -8.94 8.19
C THR A 113 -3.43 -10.47 8.11
N ILE A 114 -4.30 -11.10 7.33
CA ILE A 114 -4.31 -12.56 7.11
C ILE A 114 -3.01 -12.98 6.42
N ALA A 115 -2.61 -12.30 5.35
CA ALA A 115 -1.37 -12.58 4.64
C ALA A 115 -0.14 -12.46 5.56
N LYS A 116 -0.08 -11.42 6.39
CA LYS A 116 1.01 -11.26 7.37
C LYS A 116 1.03 -12.41 8.38
N ARG A 117 -0.12 -12.87 8.86
CA ARG A 117 -0.21 -14.04 9.76
C ARG A 117 0.25 -15.32 9.08
N ALA A 118 -0.17 -15.56 7.83
CA ALA A 118 0.23 -16.72 7.04
C ALA A 118 1.74 -16.75 6.79
N VAL A 119 2.33 -15.62 6.41
CA VAL A 119 3.78 -15.48 6.22
C VAL A 119 4.53 -15.75 7.53
N ASN A 120 4.07 -15.18 8.65
CA ASN A 120 4.69 -15.42 9.95
C ASN A 120 4.60 -16.89 10.39
N ALA A 121 3.45 -17.54 10.18
CA ALA A 121 3.27 -18.96 10.48
C ALA A 121 4.18 -19.83 9.60
N ASN A 122 4.26 -19.53 8.31
CA ASN A 122 5.15 -20.23 7.39
C ASN A 122 6.63 -20.07 7.79
N ASN A 123 7.06 -18.86 8.14
CA ASN A 123 8.41 -18.61 8.64
C ASN A 123 8.70 -19.42 9.90
N LYS A 124 7.75 -19.50 10.85
CA LYS A 124 7.91 -20.31 12.07
C LYS A 124 8.05 -21.81 11.74
N ASN A 125 7.27 -22.31 10.79
CA ASN A 125 7.36 -23.70 10.34
C ASN A 125 8.72 -23.98 9.68
N LEU A 126 9.20 -23.07 8.82
CA LEU A 126 10.50 -23.18 8.17
C LEU A 126 11.66 -23.11 9.18
N GLU A 127 11.54 -22.25 10.20
CA GLU A 127 12.49 -22.24 11.33
C GLU A 127 12.51 -23.60 12.04
N SER A 128 11.35 -24.20 12.31
CA SER A 128 11.24 -25.54 12.94
C SER A 128 11.89 -26.64 12.10
N VAL A 129 11.59 -26.67 10.80
CA VAL A 129 12.20 -27.64 9.85
C VAL A 129 13.71 -27.52 9.84
N PHE A 130 14.24 -26.29 9.90
CA PHE A 130 15.68 -26.08 9.99
C PHE A 130 16.28 -26.62 11.29
N TRP A 131 15.62 -26.39 12.43
CA TRP A 131 16.06 -26.92 13.73
C TRP A 131 16.10 -28.45 13.75
N GLU A 132 15.09 -29.10 13.18
CA GLU A 132 15.07 -30.56 13.02
C GLU A 132 16.21 -31.05 12.14
N ASN A 133 16.42 -30.41 10.97
CA ASN A 133 17.52 -30.72 10.07
C ASN A 133 18.88 -30.59 10.76
N PHE A 134 19.10 -29.48 11.47
CA PHE A 134 20.35 -29.22 12.18
C PHE A 134 20.60 -30.21 13.32
N SER A 135 19.55 -30.55 14.08
CA SER A 135 19.64 -31.58 15.12
C SER A 135 19.97 -32.96 14.53
N GLY A 136 19.40 -33.27 13.36
CA GLY A 136 19.76 -34.45 12.57
C GLY A 136 21.24 -34.47 12.18
N LEU A 137 21.78 -33.35 11.67
CA LEU A 137 23.21 -33.21 11.35
C LEU A 137 24.10 -33.48 12.56
N VAL A 138 23.77 -32.94 13.74
CA VAL A 138 24.52 -33.24 14.98
C VAL A 138 24.44 -34.73 15.32
N GLY A 139 23.27 -35.35 15.15
CA GLY A 139 23.11 -36.80 15.31
C GLY A 139 24.03 -37.61 14.39
N VAL A 140 24.14 -37.22 13.11
CA VAL A 140 25.03 -37.85 12.13
C VAL A 140 26.50 -37.74 12.56
N VAL A 141 26.92 -36.61 13.13
CA VAL A 141 28.30 -36.47 13.64
C VAL A 141 28.60 -37.53 14.71
N TYR A 142 27.67 -37.76 15.65
CA TYR A 142 27.84 -38.82 16.65
C TYR A 142 27.90 -40.22 16.04
N ILE A 143 27.06 -40.50 15.04
CA ILE A 143 27.04 -41.80 14.35
C ILE A 143 28.38 -42.01 13.61
N SER A 144 28.82 -41.03 12.83
CA SER A 144 30.09 -41.09 12.09
C SER A 144 31.27 -41.35 13.01
N LYS A 145 31.38 -40.60 14.12
CA LYS A 145 32.45 -40.81 15.11
C LYS A 145 32.38 -42.18 15.79
N SER A 146 31.17 -42.69 16.04
CA SER A 146 30.99 -44.04 16.58
C SER A 146 31.42 -45.12 15.58
N THR A 147 31.11 -44.96 14.29
CA THR A 147 31.54 -45.87 13.23
C THR A 147 33.06 -45.85 13.08
N ASP A 148 33.68 -44.66 13.11
CA ASP A 148 35.14 -44.52 13.09
C ASP A 148 35.79 -45.25 14.27
N PHE A 149 35.21 -45.15 15.47
CA PHE A 149 35.71 -45.88 16.64
C PHE A 149 35.65 -47.40 16.42
N VAL A 150 34.53 -47.93 15.94
CA VAL A 150 34.36 -49.37 15.68
C VAL A 150 35.34 -49.87 14.62
N ASN A 151 35.48 -49.15 13.50
CA ASN A 151 36.42 -49.51 12.43
C ASN A 151 37.88 -49.51 12.91
N ASN A 152 38.26 -48.56 13.78
CA ASN A 152 39.62 -48.44 14.31
C ASN A 152 39.92 -49.38 15.52
N THR A 153 38.90 -50.05 16.06
CA THR A 153 39.02 -51.03 17.15
C THR A 153 38.97 -52.48 16.67
N LEU A 154 38.33 -52.75 15.52
CA LEU A 154 38.19 -54.09 14.94
C LEU A 154 39.34 -54.50 13.99
N GLY A 155 40.29 -53.61 13.65
CA GLY A 155 41.41 -53.90 12.74
C GLY A 155 42.73 -54.29 13.44
N ASP A 156 43.64 -54.94 12.70
CA ASP A 156 44.92 -55.49 13.21
C ASP A 156 45.84 -54.46 13.91
N ALA A 157 45.72 -53.17 13.59
CA ALA A 157 46.54 -52.12 14.18
C ALA A 157 46.02 -51.54 15.52
N LYS A 158 44.76 -51.81 15.91
CA LYS A 158 44.09 -51.33 17.14
C LYS A 158 44.50 -49.91 17.59
N THR A 159 44.57 -48.95 16.66
CA THR A 159 45.12 -47.61 16.90
C THR A 159 44.20 -46.69 17.72
N ALA A 160 42.91 -47.05 17.85
CA ALA A 160 41.92 -46.28 18.58
C ALA A 160 42.30 -46.01 20.05
N TYR A 161 43.10 -46.88 20.66
CA TYR A 161 43.51 -46.77 22.07
C TYR A 161 44.68 -45.82 22.29
N ASN A 162 45.38 -45.39 21.23
CA ASN A 162 46.57 -44.54 21.34
C ASN A 162 46.24 -43.09 21.75
N THR A 163 44.97 -42.68 21.62
CA THR A 163 44.49 -41.36 22.04
C THR A 163 43.21 -41.49 22.87
N PRO A 164 43.32 -41.89 24.15
CA PRO A 164 42.17 -42.14 25.03
C PRO A 164 41.26 -40.92 25.22
N SER A 165 41.83 -39.71 25.15
CA SER A 165 41.11 -38.44 25.23
C SER A 165 40.11 -38.23 24.09
N ASN A 166 40.32 -38.87 22.94
CA ASN A 166 39.48 -38.70 21.74
C ASN A 166 38.29 -39.67 21.72
N LEU A 167 38.18 -40.55 22.72
CA LEU A 167 37.09 -41.53 22.83
C LEU A 167 35.77 -40.90 23.28
N TYR A 168 35.83 -39.74 23.94
CA TYR A 168 34.66 -38.96 24.31
C TYR A 168 34.40 -37.87 23.27
N ILE A 169 33.19 -37.86 22.74
CA ILE A 169 32.72 -36.83 21.82
C ILE A 169 32.08 -35.73 22.66
N TYR A 170 32.69 -34.54 22.70
CA TYR A 170 32.11 -33.41 23.41
C TYR A 170 30.87 -32.86 22.69
N PRO A 171 29.83 -32.42 23.43
CA PRO A 171 28.69 -31.71 22.86
C PRO A 171 29.11 -30.50 22.01
N TYR A 172 30.10 -29.74 22.48
CA TYR A 172 30.64 -28.58 21.74
C TYR A 172 31.19 -29.01 20.37
N ASP A 173 32.05 -30.02 20.33
CA ASP A 173 32.70 -30.46 19.09
C ASP A 173 31.69 -31.03 18.10
N ALA A 174 30.72 -31.81 18.57
CA ALA A 174 29.68 -32.36 17.71
C ALA A 174 28.82 -31.26 17.06
N ILE A 175 28.41 -30.24 17.83
CA ILE A 175 27.63 -29.13 17.31
C ILE A 175 28.48 -28.25 16.39
N ASN A 176 29.75 -28.00 16.74
CA ASN A 176 30.66 -27.20 15.94
C ASN A 176 31.00 -27.87 14.60
N GLU A 177 31.13 -29.19 14.58
CA GLU A 177 31.29 -29.95 13.34
C GLU A 177 30.04 -29.86 12.46
N ALA A 178 28.84 -30.01 13.05
CA ALA A 178 27.59 -29.83 12.32
C ALA A 178 27.42 -28.40 11.76
N LEU A 179 27.95 -27.38 12.44
CA LEU A 179 27.95 -26.00 11.93
C LEU A 179 28.77 -25.82 10.65
N LYS A 180 29.83 -26.61 10.43
CA LYS A 180 30.61 -26.58 9.17
C LYS A 180 29.74 -27.04 8.00
N ASN A 181 28.88 -28.02 8.26
CA ASN A 181 27.91 -28.56 7.31
C ASN A 181 26.51 -27.96 7.49
N GLY A 182 26.37 -26.82 8.18
CA GLY A 182 25.07 -26.26 8.57
C GLY A 182 24.18 -25.80 7.40
N ASN A 183 24.76 -25.72 6.19
CA ASN A 183 24.04 -25.46 4.95
C ASN A 183 23.56 -26.73 4.23
N HIS A 184 23.99 -27.91 4.70
CA HIS A 184 23.62 -29.19 4.11
C HIS A 184 22.19 -29.58 4.52
N ASN A 185 21.49 -30.21 3.59
CA ASN A 185 20.11 -30.65 3.78
C ASN A 185 20.14 -32.13 4.15
N PHE A 186 20.14 -32.43 5.44
CA PHE A 186 20.01 -33.79 5.95
C PHE A 186 18.61 -34.35 5.67
N ILE A 187 17.58 -33.50 5.73
CA ILE A 187 16.20 -33.84 5.39
C ILE A 187 15.79 -33.05 4.14
N SER A 188 15.15 -33.70 3.17
CA SER A 188 14.71 -33.07 1.91
C SER A 188 13.82 -31.84 2.13
N SER A 189 12.96 -31.87 3.15
CA SER A 189 12.08 -30.74 3.52
C SER A 189 12.86 -29.45 3.86
N SER A 190 14.13 -29.57 4.25
CA SER A 190 14.97 -28.42 4.57
C SER A 190 15.44 -27.64 3.34
N GLU A 191 15.41 -28.22 2.12
CA GLU A 191 15.79 -27.55 0.87
C GLU A 191 15.06 -26.23 0.67
N ASN A 192 13.79 -26.19 1.07
CA ASN A 192 12.93 -25.02 0.90
C ASN A 192 13.13 -23.94 1.98
N VAL A 193 14.01 -24.16 2.96
CA VAL A 193 14.29 -23.16 4.01
C VAL A 193 15.11 -22.00 3.41
N PRO A 194 14.57 -20.77 3.41
CA PRO A 194 15.25 -19.59 2.90
C PRO A 194 16.58 -19.28 3.60
N GLU A 195 17.55 -18.77 2.84
CA GLU A 195 18.91 -18.48 3.32
C GLU A 195 18.96 -17.48 4.48
N ASN A 196 18.04 -16.51 4.52
CA ASN A 196 17.95 -15.56 5.63
C ASN A 196 17.57 -16.25 6.95
N ILE A 197 16.68 -17.24 6.93
CA ILE A 197 16.30 -18.04 8.10
C ILE A 197 17.49 -18.90 8.54
N ARG A 198 18.16 -19.57 7.58
CA ARG A 198 19.36 -20.39 7.85
C ARG A 198 20.45 -19.58 8.55
N LYS A 199 20.85 -18.44 7.96
CA LYS A 199 21.88 -17.55 8.52
C LYS A 199 21.51 -17.06 9.92
N LYS A 200 20.24 -16.68 10.13
CA LYS A 200 19.74 -16.22 11.44
C LYS A 200 19.89 -17.31 12.50
N ILE A 201 19.45 -18.54 12.21
CA ILE A 201 19.52 -19.65 13.17
C ILE A 201 20.97 -20.10 13.39
N LEU A 202 21.77 -20.26 12.34
CA LEU A 202 23.19 -20.64 12.47
C LEU A 202 23.98 -19.62 13.30
N ALA A 203 23.72 -18.32 13.12
CA ALA A 203 24.32 -17.28 13.95
C ALA A 203 23.87 -17.39 15.42
N LYS A 204 22.60 -17.70 15.67
CA LYS A 204 22.06 -17.95 17.02
C LYS A 204 22.77 -19.13 17.68
N ILE A 205 22.92 -20.25 16.98
CA ILE A 205 23.62 -21.45 17.47
C ILE A 205 25.08 -21.12 17.78
N ARG A 206 25.82 -20.48 16.86
CA ARG A 206 27.22 -20.08 17.06
C ARG A 206 27.41 -19.26 18.34
N ARG A 207 26.58 -18.23 18.55
CA ARG A 207 26.66 -17.42 19.78
C ARG A 207 26.38 -18.25 21.03
N ALA A 208 25.40 -19.15 20.95
CA ALA A 208 25.02 -19.95 22.10
C ALA A 208 26.08 -20.99 22.49
N ILE A 209 26.71 -21.68 21.52
CA ILE A 209 27.79 -22.65 21.82
C ILE A 209 29.02 -21.95 22.40
N GLU A 210 29.39 -20.77 21.89
CA GLU A 210 30.54 -20.02 22.41
C GLU A 210 30.30 -19.54 23.83
N LYS A 211 29.09 -19.03 24.12
CA LYS A 211 28.70 -18.62 25.47
C LYS A 211 28.73 -19.79 26.47
N ASN A 212 28.43 -21.00 26.03
CA ASN A 212 28.32 -22.19 26.87
C ASN A 212 29.49 -23.16 26.72
N LYS A 213 30.60 -22.74 26.11
CA LYS A 213 31.72 -23.60 25.73
C LYS A 213 32.25 -24.43 26.90
N SER A 214 32.51 -23.80 28.05
CA SER A 214 33.04 -24.47 29.24
C SER A 214 32.13 -25.60 29.76
N SER A 215 30.81 -25.43 29.67
CA SER A 215 29.85 -26.47 30.01
C SER A 215 29.90 -27.60 28.99
N LEU A 216 29.87 -27.25 27.71
CA LEU A 216 29.80 -28.20 26.58
C LEU A 216 31.12 -28.94 26.31
N THR A 217 32.23 -28.53 26.90
CA THR A 217 33.54 -29.22 26.81
C THR A 217 33.92 -29.94 28.11
N LYS A 218 32.97 -30.18 29.01
CA LYS A 218 33.23 -30.88 30.29
C LYS A 218 32.99 -32.39 30.14
N LYS A 219 34.00 -33.20 30.51
CA LYS A 219 33.92 -34.66 30.58
C LYS A 219 33.07 -35.14 31.77
N PRO A 220 32.46 -36.33 31.70
CA PRO A 220 31.88 -36.99 32.86
C PRO A 220 32.91 -37.23 33.97
N ILE A 221 32.47 -37.16 35.23
CA ILE A 221 33.31 -37.44 36.39
C ILE A 221 33.79 -38.91 36.32
N GLY A 222 35.08 -39.14 36.58
CA GLY A 222 35.69 -40.48 36.55
C GLY A 222 35.92 -41.07 35.16
N PHE A 223 35.65 -40.32 34.08
CA PHE A 223 35.87 -40.80 32.72
C PHE A 223 37.34 -41.20 32.48
N ASP A 224 38.28 -40.31 32.76
CA ASP A 224 39.70 -40.55 32.49
C ASP A 224 40.25 -41.70 33.33
N GLU A 225 39.85 -41.81 34.60
CA GLU A 225 40.23 -42.91 35.49
C GLU A 225 39.75 -44.26 34.96
N LYS A 226 38.47 -44.35 34.57
CA LYS A 226 37.87 -45.60 34.08
C LYS A 226 38.48 -46.04 32.75
N ILE A 227 38.65 -45.11 31.80
CA ILE A 227 39.26 -45.41 30.49
C ILE A 227 40.71 -45.87 30.67
N ASN A 228 41.52 -45.14 31.45
CA ASN A 228 42.94 -45.48 31.64
C ASN A 228 43.10 -46.84 32.33
N SER A 229 42.23 -47.17 33.29
CA SER A 229 42.22 -48.48 33.95
C SER A 229 41.95 -49.64 32.98
N LEU A 230 40.95 -49.47 32.10
CA LEU A 230 40.60 -50.47 31.09
C LEU A 230 41.69 -50.62 30.04
N ILE A 231 42.23 -49.51 29.51
CA ILE A 231 43.33 -49.53 28.53
C ILE A 231 44.56 -50.22 29.11
N LYS A 232 44.96 -49.87 30.34
CA LYS A 232 46.09 -50.53 31.03
C LYS A 232 45.87 -52.04 31.17
N THR A 233 44.63 -52.46 31.45
CA THR A 233 44.28 -53.89 31.53
C THR A 233 44.42 -54.57 30.16
N ILE A 234 43.93 -53.94 29.09
CA ILE A 234 44.03 -54.44 27.71
C ILE A 234 45.50 -54.57 27.30
N GLU A 235 46.31 -53.54 27.51
CA GLU A 235 47.74 -53.55 27.15
C GLU A 235 48.52 -54.64 27.91
N SER A 236 48.29 -54.77 29.23
CA SER A 236 49.00 -55.76 30.06
C SER A 236 48.70 -57.23 29.71
N THR A 237 47.56 -57.49 29.07
CA THR A 237 47.07 -58.83 28.72
C THR A 237 47.19 -59.16 27.22
N LYS A 238 47.56 -58.19 26.38
CA LYS A 238 47.56 -58.28 24.90
C LYS A 238 48.42 -59.40 24.29
N LEU A 239 49.57 -59.73 24.90
CA LEU A 239 50.56 -60.66 24.34
C LEU A 239 50.61 -62.02 25.03
N ARG A 240 49.68 -62.30 25.94
CA ARG A 240 49.76 -63.50 26.79
C ARG A 240 48.86 -64.62 26.27
N LYS A 241 49.33 -65.86 26.43
CA LYS A 241 48.72 -67.07 25.82
C LYS A 241 47.85 -67.89 26.78
N ASN A 242 47.75 -67.50 28.06
CA ASN A 242 46.89 -68.19 29.02
C ASN A 242 45.42 -67.82 28.78
N GLU A 243 44.53 -68.82 28.73
CA GLU A 243 43.08 -68.65 28.57
C GLU A 243 42.48 -67.61 29.53
N ASN A 244 42.92 -67.59 30.79
CA ASN A 244 42.45 -66.62 31.79
C ASN A 244 42.80 -65.18 31.40
N GLU A 245 43.96 -64.96 30.79
CA GLU A 245 44.42 -63.63 30.40
C GLU A 245 43.79 -63.18 29.08
N ILE A 246 43.55 -64.12 28.16
CA ILE A 246 42.76 -63.90 26.94
C ILE A 246 41.33 -63.49 27.31
N MET A 247 40.68 -64.21 28.24
CA MET A 247 39.33 -63.88 28.68
C MET A 247 39.28 -62.53 29.41
N LYS A 248 40.31 -62.20 30.20
CA LYS A 248 40.43 -60.90 30.87
C LYS A 248 40.59 -59.75 29.87
N ASN A 249 41.41 -59.94 28.83
CA ASN A 249 41.58 -58.97 27.75
C ASN A 249 40.24 -58.71 27.03
N TYR A 250 39.58 -59.78 26.57
CA TYR A 250 38.30 -59.70 25.89
C TYR A 250 37.23 -58.98 26.74
N THR A 251 37.16 -59.30 28.03
CA THR A 251 36.22 -58.65 28.95
C THR A 251 36.50 -57.15 29.08
N ALA A 252 37.77 -56.75 29.19
CA ALA A 252 38.15 -55.35 29.27
C ALA A 252 37.87 -54.57 27.96
N GLU A 253 38.11 -55.16 26.79
CA GLU A 253 37.78 -54.55 25.49
C GLU A 253 36.25 -54.36 25.33
N ARG A 254 35.47 -55.36 25.75
CA ARG A 254 34.01 -55.29 25.74
C ARG A 254 33.48 -54.23 26.71
N GLU A 255 34.02 -54.17 27.92
CA GLU A 255 33.63 -53.14 28.90
C GLU A 255 33.98 -51.74 28.40
N LEU A 256 35.17 -51.55 27.84
CA LEU A 256 35.62 -50.26 27.28
C LEU A 256 34.68 -49.78 26.18
N SER A 257 34.40 -50.64 25.20
CA SER A 257 33.50 -50.33 24.09
C SER A 257 32.09 -49.99 24.58
N SER A 258 31.56 -50.78 25.54
CA SER A 258 30.24 -50.56 26.12
C SER A 258 30.17 -49.23 26.89
N TYR A 259 31.22 -48.91 27.65
CA TYR A 259 31.32 -47.65 28.38
C TYR A 259 31.37 -46.45 27.44
N ILE A 260 32.19 -46.50 26.38
CA ILE A 260 32.32 -45.44 25.37
C ILE A 260 30.98 -45.20 24.66
N PHE A 261 30.28 -46.26 24.26
CA PHE A 261 28.96 -46.14 23.63
C PHE A 261 27.95 -45.46 24.58
N LEU A 262 27.94 -45.86 25.85
CA LEU A 262 27.06 -45.29 26.87
C LEU A 262 27.32 -43.79 27.09
N ILE A 263 28.56 -43.38 27.35
CA ILE A 263 28.90 -41.99 27.64
C ILE A 263 28.71 -41.07 26.43
N ASN A 264 28.96 -41.57 25.20
CA ASN A 264 28.74 -40.79 23.98
C ASN A 264 27.24 -40.70 23.68
N GLY A 265 26.45 -41.70 24.04
CA GLY A 265 24.98 -41.61 24.07
C GLY A 265 24.49 -40.52 25.01
N GLN A 266 25.02 -40.44 26.23
CA GLN A 266 24.72 -39.36 27.18
C GLN A 266 25.15 -37.99 26.66
N SER A 267 26.34 -37.92 26.04
CA SER A 267 26.85 -36.70 25.41
C SER A 267 25.93 -36.20 24.29
N ARG A 268 25.46 -37.13 23.45
CA ARG A 268 24.48 -36.83 22.39
C ARG A 268 23.20 -36.26 22.98
N ILE A 269 22.62 -36.89 24.01
CA ILE A 269 21.41 -36.38 24.69
C ILE A 269 21.65 -34.94 25.17
N ARG A 270 22.77 -34.70 25.85
CA ARG A 270 23.14 -33.36 26.32
C ARG A 270 23.27 -32.33 25.21
N ALA A 271 23.81 -32.71 24.05
CA ALA A 271 23.89 -31.84 22.88
C ALA A 271 22.49 -31.51 22.31
N MET A 272 21.59 -32.50 22.25
CA MET A 272 20.23 -32.32 21.76
C MET A 272 19.39 -31.44 22.70
N ASP A 273 19.47 -31.69 24.01
CA ASP A 273 18.78 -30.88 25.02
C ASP A 273 19.24 -29.42 24.95
N PHE A 274 20.54 -29.20 24.80
CA PHE A 274 21.09 -27.86 24.61
C PHE A 274 20.55 -27.15 23.36
N LEU A 275 20.44 -27.85 22.22
CA LEU A 275 19.86 -27.27 21.00
C LEU A 275 18.38 -26.93 21.18
N LYS A 276 17.62 -27.78 21.88
CA LYS A 276 16.22 -27.55 22.20
C LYS A 276 16.04 -26.32 23.10
N ASP A 277 16.89 -26.15 24.10
CA ASP A 277 16.87 -24.96 24.96
C ASP A 277 17.13 -23.69 24.15
N ILE A 278 18.11 -23.71 23.22
CA ILE A 278 18.38 -22.57 22.34
C ILE A 278 17.21 -22.29 21.41
N GLN A 279 16.54 -23.31 20.88
CA GLN A 279 15.40 -23.13 19.98
C GLN A 279 14.30 -22.26 20.64
N HIS A 280 14.07 -22.42 21.94
CA HIS A 280 13.03 -21.72 22.70
C HIS A 280 13.45 -20.36 23.32
N LEU A 281 14.74 -20.00 23.27
CA LEU A 281 15.28 -18.70 23.72
C LEU A 281 15.15 -17.58 22.69
#